data_AF-A0A4V0X7W0-F1
#
_entry.id   AF-A0A4V0X7W0-F1
#
_cell.length_a   1.000
_cell.length_b   1.000
_cell.length_c   1.000
_cell.angle_alpha   90.00
_cell.angle_beta   90.00
_cell.angle_gamma   90.00
#
_symmetry.space_group_name_H-M   'P 1'
#
loop_
_entity.id
_entity.type
_entity.pdbx_description
1 polymer ?
#
loop_
_entity_poly.entity_id
_entity_poly.type
_entity_poly.pdbx_seq_one_letter_code
_entity_poly.pdbx_strand_id
1 'polypeptide(L)' 'MPTKINFNGEILKKSRLKQHKTLDELAIAICANSRQLEAIESNNYEILQAAEIRKIIIKRYANELGIEITIQENQ' A
#
# COMPACT_ATOMS: atom_id res chain seq x y z
N MET A 1 10.15 20.30 -1.37
CA MET A 1 9.15 19.58 -2.17
C MET A 1 9.28 18.10 -1.81
N PRO A 2 8.20 17.40 -1.42
CA PRO A 2 8.26 15.97 -1.19
C PRO A 2 8.58 15.25 -2.50
N THR A 3 9.54 14.33 -2.45
CA THR A 3 9.95 13.53 -3.60
C THR A 3 8.86 12.51 -3.89
N LYS A 4 8.19 12.62 -5.04
CA LYS A 4 7.23 11.62 -5.50
C LYS A 4 7.97 10.36 -5.93
N ILE A 5 7.72 9.24 -5.26
CA ILE A 5 8.36 7.95 -5.55
C ILE A 5 7.38 7.08 -6.34
N ASN A 6 7.85 6.36 -7.36
CA ASN A 6 7.04 5.36 -8.05
C ASN A 6 6.67 4.23 -7.08
N PHE A 7 5.40 3.85 -7.05
CA PHE A 7 4.91 2.83 -6.14
C PHE A 7 5.56 1.46 -6.41
N ASN A 8 6.01 0.83 -5.32
CA ASN A 8 6.44 -0.56 -5.23
C ASN A 8 6.02 -1.06 -3.82
N GLY A 9 5.43 -2.26 -3.73
CA GLY A 9 5.03 -2.88 -2.47
C GLY A 9 6.10 -2.85 -1.37
N GLU A 10 7.37 -3.03 -1.74
CA GLU A 10 8.50 -3.03 -0.81
C GLU A 10 8.73 -1.66 -0.13
N ILE A 11 8.29 -0.55 -0.75
CA ILE A 11 8.37 0.79 -0.13
C ILE A 11 7.42 0.89 1.06
N LEU A 12 6.17 0.42 0.88
CA LEU A 12 5.18 0.44 1.97
C LEU A 12 5.60 -0.50 3.10
N LYS A 13 6.08 -1.70 2.76
CA LYS A 13 6.62 -2.67 3.72
C LYS A 13 7.73 -2.10 4.57
N LYS A 14 8.76 -1.49 3.95
CA LYS A 14 9.88 -0.88 4.67
C LYS A 14 9.43 0.24 5.60
N SER A 15 8.52 1.10 5.15
CA SER A 15 8.01 2.19 5.98
C SER A 15 7.18 1.67 7.14
N ARG A 16 6.29 0.69 6.91
CA ARG A 16 5.53 0.02 7.98
C ARG A 16 6.45 -0.57 9.04
N LEU A 17 7.45 -1.34 8.62
CA LEU A 17 8.41 -1.97 9.53
C LEU A 17 9.21 -0.94 10.34
N LYS A 18 9.59 0.19 9.72
CA LYS A 18 10.25 1.31 10.42
C LYS A 18 9.37 1.96 11.47
N GLN A 19 8.06 1.96 11.27
CA GLN A 19 7.07 2.48 12.21
C GLN A 19 6.57 1.44 13.22
N HIS A 20 7.09 0.20 13.17
CA HIS A 20 6.66 -0.92 14.01
C HIS A 20 5.16 -1.23 13.95
N LYS A 21 4.48 -0.87 12.84
CA LYS A 21 3.05 -1.17 12.63
C LYS A 21 2.86 -2.59 12.09
N THR A 22 1.83 -3.27 12.56
CA THR A 22 1.37 -4.56 12.01
C THR A 22 0.45 -4.36 10.81
N LEU A 23 0.28 -5.41 10.00
CA LEU A 23 -0.67 -5.37 8.87
C LEU A 23 -2.12 -5.24 9.36
N ASP A 24 -2.47 -5.86 10.48
CA ASP A 24 -3.84 -5.80 11.02
C ASP A 24 -4.21 -4.40 11.51
N GLU A 25 -3.30 -3.73 12.25
CA GLU A 25 -3.51 -2.34 12.70
C GLU A 25 -3.77 -1.40 11.52
N LEU A 26 -2.96 -1.52 10.46
CA LEU A 26 -3.09 -0.71 9.25
C LEU A 26 -4.34 -1.05 8.46
N ALA A 27 -4.67 -2.34 8.35
CA ALA A 27 -5.86 -2.81 7.66
C ALA A 27 -7.13 -2.25 8.31
N ILE A 28 -7.20 -2.26 9.65
CA ILE A 28 -8.28 -1.64 10.41
C ILE A 28 -8.36 -0.14 10.14
N ALA A 29 -7.22 0.57 10.21
CA ALA A 29 -7.16 2.02 10.02
C ALA A 29 -7.68 2.48 8.65
N ILE A 30 -7.46 1.68 7.59
CA ILE A 30 -7.84 2.05 6.22
C ILE A 30 -9.09 1.31 5.69
N CYS A 31 -9.75 0.54 6.54
CA CYS A 31 -10.88 -0.34 6.22
C CYS A 31 -10.56 -1.31 5.07
N ALA A 32 -9.43 -2.00 5.17
CA ALA A 32 -8.98 -3.06 4.26
C ALA A 32 -8.81 -4.39 5.02
N ASN A 33 -8.39 -5.43 4.30
CA ASN A 33 -8.01 -6.72 4.88
C ASN A 33 -6.47 -6.84 4.95
N SER A 34 -5.91 -7.42 6.01
CA SER A 34 -4.44 -7.56 6.14
C SER A 34 -3.82 -8.42 5.05
N ARG A 35 -4.54 -9.42 4.51
CA ARG A 35 -4.12 -10.20 3.34
C ARG A 35 -4.02 -9.34 2.08
N GLN A 36 -4.89 -8.33 1.94
CA GLN A 36 -4.79 -7.36 0.84
C GLN A 36 -3.53 -6.50 0.98
N LEU A 37 -3.16 -6.11 2.21
CA LEU A 37 -1.93 -5.35 2.46
C LEU A 37 -0.68 -6.21 2.22
N GLU A 38 -0.70 -7.47 2.63
CA GLU A 38 0.38 -8.43 2.34
C GLU A 38 0.58 -8.61 0.83
N ALA A 39 -0.52 -8.79 0.08
CA ALA A 39 -0.53 -8.83 -1.39
C ALA A 39 0.07 -7.55 -2.00
N ILE A 40 -0.26 -6.39 -1.44
CA ILE A 40 0.31 -5.11 -1.87
C ILE A 40 1.81 -5.05 -1.61
N GLU A 41 2.27 -5.44 -0.42
CA GLU A 41 3.69 -5.43 -0.04
C GLU A 41 4.53 -6.39 -0.88
N SER A 42 3.97 -7.54 -1.26
CA SER A 42 4.61 -8.56 -2.09
C SER A 42 4.47 -8.32 -3.60
N ASN A 43 3.75 -7.27 -4.01
CA ASN A 43 3.33 -7.05 -5.40
C ASN A 43 2.58 -8.25 -6.03
N ASN A 44 1.95 -9.10 -5.20
CA ASN A 44 1.15 -10.24 -5.64
C ASN A 44 -0.34 -9.90 -5.59
N TYR A 45 -0.91 -9.55 -6.75
CA TYR A 45 -2.27 -9.02 -6.85
C TYR A 45 -3.35 -10.04 -7.22
N GLU A 46 -3.07 -11.34 -7.16
CA GLU A 46 -4.02 -12.40 -7.55
C GLU A 46 -5.36 -12.32 -6.78
N ILE A 47 -5.30 -11.92 -5.50
CA ILE A 47 -6.47 -11.76 -4.63
C ILE A 47 -7.15 -10.39 -4.75
N LEU A 48 -6.57 -9.49 -5.53
CA LEU A 48 -6.90 -8.07 -5.59
C LEU A 48 -7.12 -7.66 -7.06
N GLN A 49 -7.88 -8.44 -7.84
CA GLN A 49 -7.91 -8.32 -9.31
C GLN A 49 -8.44 -6.99 -9.84
N ALA A 50 -9.32 -6.31 -9.11
CA ALA A 50 -9.84 -5.00 -9.50
C ALA A 50 -8.78 -3.90 -9.35
N ALA A 51 -8.22 -3.44 -10.48
CA ALA A 51 -7.15 -2.45 -10.51
C ALA A 51 -7.49 -1.15 -9.77
N GLU A 52 -8.72 -0.66 -9.91
CA GLU A 52 -9.18 0.56 -9.22
C GLU A 52 -9.23 0.39 -7.69
N ILE A 53 -9.69 -0.76 -7.21
CA ILE A 53 -9.70 -1.06 -5.76
C ILE A 53 -8.27 -1.13 -5.24
N ARG A 54 -7.34 -1.76 -5.97
CA ARG A 54 -5.92 -1.77 -5.61
C ARG A 54 -5.37 -0.36 -5.45
N LYS A 55 -5.62 0.53 -6.44
CA LYS A 55 -5.17 1.92 -6.40
C LYS A 55 -5.67 2.64 -5.15
N ILE A 56 -6.94 2.45 -4.79
CA ILE A 56 -7.54 3.05 -3.59
C ILE A 56 -6.84 2.56 -2.32
N ILE A 57 -6.65 1.25 -2.17
CA ILE A 57 -6.02 0.67 -0.97
C ILE A 57 -4.56 1.14 -0.87
N ILE A 58 -3.80 1.12 -1.97
CA ILE A 58 -2.42 1.58 -2.03
C ILE A 58 -2.30 3.05 -1.60
N LYS A 59 -3.19 3.92 -2.10
CA LYS A 59 -3.22 5.35 -1.73
C LYS A 59 -3.54 5.55 -0.24
N ARG A 60 -4.54 4.84 0.29
CA ARG A 60 -4.89 4.93 1.71
C ARG A 60 -3.75 4.43 2.61
N TYR A 61 -3.13 3.32 2.21
CA TYR A 61 -2.02 2.73 2.95
C TYR A 61 -0.80 3.67 2.97
N ALA A 62 -0.45 4.27 1.84
CA ALA A 62 0.61 5.25 1.77
C ALA A 62 0.33 6.51 2.62
N ASN A 63 -0.92 7.00 2.61
CA ASN A 63 -1.34 8.13 3.43
C ASN A 63 -1.22 7.83 4.94
N GLU A 64 -1.69 6.65 5.36
CA GLU A 64 -1.58 6.20 6.76
C GLU A 64 -0.11 6.02 7.22
N LEU A 65 0.80 5.82 6.29
CA LEU A 65 2.25 5.76 6.53
C LEU A 65 2.97 7.11 6.32
N GLY A 66 2.26 8.16 5.91
CA GLY A 66 2.83 9.48 5.62
C GLY A 66 3.76 9.51 4.40
N ILE A 67 3.52 8.66 3.40
CA ILE A 67 4.33 8.54 2.18
C ILE A 67 3.58 9.09 0.98
N GLU A 68 4.22 9.96 0.20
CA GLU A 68 3.74 10.35 -1.12
C GLU A 68 4.25 9.38 -2.20
N ILE A 69 3.31 8.71 -2.86
CA ILE A 69 3.60 7.75 -3.95
C ILE A 69 2.89 8.15 -5.23
N THR A 70 3.47 7.77 -6.37
CA THR A 70 2.84 7.84 -7.69
C THR A 70 2.58 6.43 -8.18
N ILE A 71 1.33 6.13 -8.53
CA ILE A 71 0.94 4.85 -9.13
C ILE A 71 0.89 5.06 -10.63
N GLN A 72 1.75 4.36 -11.38
CA GLN A 72 1.74 4.41 -12.84
C GLN A 72 0.58 3.56 -13.38
N GLU A 73 -0.19 4.12 -14.31
CA GLU A 73 -1.22 3.39 -15.05
C GLU A 73 -0.55 2.63 -16.19
N ASN A 74 -0.13 1.39 -15.95
CA ASN A 74 0.06 0.48 -17.07
C ASN A 74 -1.34 -0.01 -17.48
N GLN A 75 -1.75 0.46 -18.67
CA GLN A 75 -2.96 0.02 -19.38
C GLN A 75 -2.96 -1.49 -19.63
#